data_AF-A0A962RUY1-F1
#
_entry.id   AF-A0A962RUY1-F1
#
_cell.length_a   1.000
_cell.length_b   1.000
_cell.length_c   1.000
_cell.angle_alpha   90.00
_cell.angle_beta   90.00
_cell.angle_gamma   90.00
#
_symmetry.space_group_name_H-M   'P 1'
#
loop_
_entity.id
_entity.type
_entity.pdbx_description
1 polymer ?
#
loop_
_entity_poly.entity_id
_entity_poly.type
_entity_poly.pdbx_seq_one_letter_code
_entity_poly.pdbx_strand_id
1 'polypeptide(L)'
;MGWWGKVVGGALGFAFGGPLGAAFGAAVGHHFDRGLDGTGEGAGEQERIQTAFFTATFTVMGYVAKADGHVSAAEIAHARAVMRDMRLAPAQVQVAQNLYREGKTAGFDCDGVVHQFVHECRRRRTLLQMFLEIQIQAACADGELHPREDAVLRRLAGLLGFSAAHYAQLVAL
;
A
#
# COMPACT_ATOMS: atom_id res chain seq x y z
N MET A 1 23.20 -0.20 18.10
CA MET A 1 23.63 -0.46 16.71
C MET A 1 22.76 -1.57 16.13
N GLY A 2 21.58 -1.23 15.62
CA GLY A 2 20.60 -2.19 15.10
C GLY A 2 20.97 -2.64 13.68
N TRP A 3 21.76 -3.71 13.56
CA TRP A 3 22.14 -4.24 12.24
C TRP A 3 20.97 -4.88 11.47
N TRP A 4 19.88 -5.21 12.17
CA TRP A 4 18.72 -5.90 11.60
C TRP A 4 17.93 -5.09 10.56
N GLY A 5 17.78 -3.77 10.73
CA GLY A 5 17.03 -2.93 9.76
C GLY A 5 17.69 -2.88 8.38
N LYS A 6 19.03 -2.94 8.33
CA LYS A 6 19.79 -2.98 7.07
C LYS A 6 19.67 -4.33 6.37
N VAL A 7 19.63 -5.41 7.15
CA VAL A 7 19.52 -6.78 6.62
C VAL A 7 18.11 -7.04 6.10
N VAL A 8 17.07 -6.63 6.82
CA VAL A 8 15.67 -6.80 6.40
C VAL A 8 15.33 -5.87 5.23
N GLY A 9 15.72 -4.59 5.32
CA GLY A 9 15.56 -3.63 4.22
C GLY A 9 16.32 -4.07 2.97
N GLY A 10 17.56 -4.54 3.13
CA GLY A 10 18.36 -5.07 2.02
C GLY A 10 17.81 -6.36 1.42
N ALA A 11 17.29 -7.28 2.23
CA ALA A 11 16.68 -8.53 1.74
C ALA A 11 15.37 -8.28 1.00
N LEU A 12 14.50 -7.40 1.52
CA LEU A 12 13.29 -6.96 0.83
C LEU A 12 13.64 -6.23 -0.47
N GLY A 13 14.58 -5.28 -0.41
CA GLY A 13 15.07 -4.59 -1.60
C GLY A 13 15.64 -5.54 -2.66
N PHE A 14 16.36 -6.59 -2.23
CA PHE A 14 16.90 -7.61 -3.13
C PHE A 14 15.78 -8.42 -3.80
N ALA A 15 14.77 -8.82 -3.05
CA ALA A 15 13.66 -9.63 -3.55
C ALA A 15 12.84 -8.89 -4.63
N PHE A 16 12.66 -7.57 -4.50
CA PHE A 16 11.88 -6.76 -5.44
C PHE A 16 12.70 -6.14 -6.58
N GLY A 17 14.04 -6.08 -6.49
CA GLY A 17 14.86 -5.32 -7.44
C GLY A 17 16.29 -5.81 -7.65
N GLY A 18 16.64 -7.01 -7.19
CA GLY A 18 17.98 -7.58 -7.35
C GLY A 18 19.08 -6.79 -6.61
N PRO A 19 20.35 -6.88 -7.05
CA PRO A 19 21.49 -6.28 -6.34
C PRO A 19 21.37 -4.76 -6.10
N LEU A 20 20.76 -4.03 -7.04
CA LEU A 20 20.53 -2.58 -6.90
C LEU A 20 19.39 -2.29 -5.91
N GLY A 21 18.33 -3.10 -5.91
CA GLY A 21 17.27 -3.03 -4.92
C GLY A 21 17.77 -3.32 -3.51
N ALA A 22 18.71 -4.24 -3.34
CA ALA A 22 19.33 -4.55 -2.05
C ALA A 22 20.12 -3.38 -1.46
N ALA A 23 20.94 -2.72 -2.29
CA ALA A 23 21.68 -1.53 -1.89
C ALA A 23 20.72 -0.38 -1.50
N PHE A 24 19.61 -0.25 -2.23
CA PHE A 24 18.58 0.75 -1.96
C PHE A 24 17.80 0.44 -0.67
N GLY A 25 17.37 -0.80 -0.46
CA GLY A 25 16.67 -1.23 0.74
C GLY A 25 17.55 -1.15 2.00
N ALA A 26 18.85 -1.43 1.86
CA ALA A 26 19.82 -1.21 2.93
C ALA A 26 20.04 0.29 3.23
N ALA A 27 20.01 1.16 2.22
CA ALA A 27 20.12 2.61 2.39
C ALA A 27 18.87 3.23 3.04
N VAL A 28 17.67 2.76 2.67
CA VAL A 28 16.40 3.16 3.31
C VAL A 28 16.36 2.68 4.77
N GLY A 29 16.77 1.43 5.03
CA GLY A 29 16.92 0.90 6.39
C GLY A 29 17.97 1.63 7.23
N HIS A 30 18.93 2.33 6.59
CA HIS A 30 19.96 3.09 7.29
C HIS A 30 19.47 4.45 7.82
N HIS A 31 18.54 5.12 7.14
CA HIS A 31 17.97 6.38 7.61
C HIS A 31 16.86 6.21 8.66
N PHE A 32 16.24 5.02 8.71
CA PHE A 32 15.27 4.63 9.74
C PHE A 32 15.90 4.32 11.11
N ASP A 33 17.22 4.02 11.14
CA ASP A 33 18.00 3.76 12.36
C ASP A 33 18.08 4.98 13.30
N ARG A 34 17.65 6.18 12.86
CA ARG A 34 17.60 7.41 13.70
C ARG A 34 16.37 7.53 14.59
N GLY A 35 15.39 6.62 14.46
CA GLY A 35 14.26 6.51 15.40
C GLY A 35 14.47 5.49 16.54
N LEU A 36 15.60 4.78 16.54
CA LEU A 36 15.85 3.60 17.38
C LEU A 36 16.52 3.89 18.73
N ASP A 37 16.66 5.15 19.15
CA ASP A 37 17.04 5.48 20.54
C ASP A 37 15.86 5.34 21.53
N GLY A 38 14.65 5.02 21.05
CA GLY A 38 13.48 4.71 21.88
C GLY A 38 13.29 3.21 22.07
N THR A 39 13.81 2.64 23.15
CA THR A 39 13.52 1.28 23.61
C THR A 39 12.03 1.09 23.89
N GLY A 40 11.33 0.36 23.02
CA GLY A 40 9.97 -0.10 23.26
C GLY A 40 9.52 -1.11 22.21
N GLU A 41 9.02 -2.27 22.66
CA GLU A 41 8.53 -3.39 21.82
C GLU A 41 7.48 -2.97 20.75
N GLY A 42 6.87 -1.79 20.89
CA GLY A 42 5.92 -1.21 19.93
C GLY A 42 6.51 -0.44 18.74
N ALA A 43 7.79 -0.03 18.78
CA ALA A 43 8.39 0.78 17.70
C ALA A 43 8.51 -0.02 16.39
N GLY A 44 8.97 -1.27 16.48
CA GLY A 44 9.07 -2.16 15.31
C GLY A 44 7.71 -2.66 14.81
N GLU A 45 6.69 -2.75 15.67
CA GLU A 45 5.33 -3.08 15.23
C GLU A 45 4.72 -1.96 14.38
N GLN A 46 4.82 -0.72 14.86
CA GLN A 46 4.29 0.44 14.14
C GLN A 46 4.98 0.61 12.78
N GLU A 47 6.29 0.37 12.70
CA GLU A 47 7.06 0.43 11.46
C GLU A 47 6.62 -0.65 10.45
N ARG A 48 6.39 -1.89 10.90
CA ARG A 48 5.84 -2.96 10.05
C ARG A 48 4.48 -2.60 9.49
N ILE A 49 3.59 -2.08 10.33
CA ILE A 49 2.23 -1.67 9.92
C ILE A 49 2.28 -0.54 8.90
N GLN A 50 3.13 0.47 9.11
CA GLN A 50 3.29 1.58 8.16
C GLN A 50 3.82 1.11 6.81
N THR A 51 4.83 0.22 6.83
CA THR A 51 5.41 -0.36 5.61
C THR A 51 4.37 -1.20 4.87
N ALA A 52 3.63 -2.05 5.59
CA ALA A 52 2.57 -2.88 5.01
C ALA A 52 1.44 -2.02 4.42
N PHE A 53 1.02 -0.96 5.12
CA PHE A 53 0.01 -0.02 4.64
C PHE A 53 0.47 0.69 3.37
N PHE A 54 1.69 1.22 3.36
CA PHE A 54 2.29 1.88 2.20
C PHE A 54 2.36 0.95 0.99
N THR A 55 2.95 -0.24 1.16
CA THR A 55 3.11 -1.24 0.10
C THR A 55 1.77 -1.71 -0.44
N ALA A 56 0.83 -2.07 0.43
CA ALA A 56 -0.50 -2.51 0.04
C ALA A 56 -1.26 -1.40 -0.69
N THR A 57 -1.21 -0.15 -0.18
CA THR A 57 -1.95 0.98 -0.77
C THR A 57 -1.58 1.18 -2.23
N PHE A 58 -0.28 1.28 -2.55
CA PHE A 58 0.13 1.60 -3.92
C PHE A 58 0.05 0.41 -4.86
N THR A 59 0.37 -0.81 -4.41
CA THR A 59 0.23 -2.01 -5.25
C THR A 59 -1.24 -2.35 -5.55
N VAL A 60 -2.13 -2.28 -4.56
CA VAL A 60 -3.56 -2.53 -4.76
C VAL A 60 -4.20 -1.42 -5.59
N MET A 61 -3.82 -0.16 -5.40
CA MET A 61 -4.31 0.94 -6.23
C MET A 61 -3.93 0.75 -7.70
N GLY A 62 -2.72 0.26 -7.98
CA GLY A 62 -2.32 -0.12 -9.33
C GLY A 62 -3.14 -1.29 -9.88
N TYR A 63 -3.43 -2.29 -9.06
CA TYR A 63 -4.25 -3.44 -9.45
C TYR A 63 -5.71 -3.06 -9.77
N VAL A 64 -6.32 -2.19 -8.96
CA VAL A 64 -7.69 -1.67 -9.17
C VAL A 64 -7.74 -0.88 -10.48
N ALA A 65 -6.83 0.07 -10.67
CA ALA A 65 -6.76 0.91 -11.88
C ALA A 65 -6.39 0.14 -13.17
N LYS A 66 -6.07 -1.15 -13.06
CA LYS A 66 -5.89 -2.03 -14.23
C LYS A 66 -7.18 -2.75 -14.63
N ALA A 67 -8.16 -2.84 -13.73
CA ALA A 67 -9.36 -3.64 -13.94
C ALA A 67 -10.14 -3.20 -15.19
N ASP A 68 -10.18 -1.90 -15.47
CA ASP A 68 -10.80 -1.30 -16.64
C ASP A 68 -9.82 -1.15 -17.84
N GLY A 69 -8.52 -0.98 -17.56
CA GLY A 69 -7.44 -0.88 -18.53
C GLY A 69 -7.03 0.55 -18.89
N HIS A 70 -7.62 1.59 -18.28
CA HIS A 70 -7.29 2.98 -18.57
C HIS A 70 -7.12 3.80 -17.29
N VAL A 71 -5.95 4.42 -17.10
CA VAL A 71 -5.73 5.31 -15.96
C VAL A 71 -6.03 6.75 -16.35
N SER A 72 -7.05 7.34 -15.74
CA SER A 72 -7.46 8.73 -15.95
C SER A 72 -6.51 9.72 -15.25
N ALA A 73 -6.54 10.98 -15.71
CA ALA A 73 -5.78 12.06 -15.07
C ALA A 73 -6.25 12.31 -13.62
N ALA A 74 -7.53 12.06 -13.34
CA ALA A 74 -8.12 12.21 -12.01
C ALA A 74 -7.57 11.16 -11.03
N GLU A 75 -7.46 9.90 -11.46
CA GLU A 75 -6.84 8.84 -10.65
C GLU A 75 -5.36 9.13 -10.35
N ILE A 76 -4.61 9.64 -11.33
CA ILE A 76 -3.21 10.06 -11.12
C ILE A 76 -3.14 11.21 -10.10
N ALA A 77 -4.07 12.16 -10.17
CA ALA A 77 -4.14 13.26 -9.20
C ALA A 77 -4.45 12.75 -7.79
N HIS A 78 -5.36 11.78 -7.66
CA HIS A 78 -5.66 11.11 -6.39
C HIS A 78 -4.45 10.35 -5.84
N ALA A 79 -3.77 9.55 -6.66
CA ALA A 79 -2.55 8.86 -6.24
C ALA A 79 -1.49 9.85 -5.72
N ARG A 80 -1.33 11.01 -6.37
CA ARG A 80 -0.42 12.08 -5.91
C ARG A 80 -0.91 12.74 -4.61
N ALA A 81 -2.22 12.92 -4.44
CA ALA A 81 -2.79 13.43 -3.20
C ALA A 81 -2.47 12.49 -2.03
N VAL A 82 -2.67 11.18 -2.21
CA VAL A 82 -2.32 10.16 -1.21
C VAL A 82 -0.82 10.21 -0.86
N MET A 83 0.06 10.33 -1.85
CA MET A 83 1.51 10.48 -1.62
C MET A 83 1.84 11.74 -0.79
N ARG A 84 1.15 12.86 -1.06
CA ARG A 84 1.33 14.11 -0.31
C ARG A 84 0.81 13.98 1.12
N ASP A 85 -0.35 13.37 1.30
CA ASP A 85 -1.00 13.24 2.60
C ASP A 85 -0.21 12.28 3.51
N MET A 86 0.42 11.26 2.93
CA MET A 86 1.43 10.41 3.58
C MET A 86 2.79 11.10 3.82
N ARG A 87 2.97 12.34 3.33
CA ARG A 87 4.20 13.14 3.45
C ARG A 87 5.45 12.43 2.93
N LEU A 88 5.32 11.74 1.78
CA LEU A 88 6.42 10.99 1.19
C LEU A 88 7.59 11.88 0.77
N ALA A 89 8.80 11.47 1.12
CA ALA A 89 10.02 12.05 0.59
C ALA A 89 10.17 11.72 -0.92
N PRO A 90 10.97 12.49 -1.69
CA PRO A 90 11.14 12.26 -3.13
C PRO A 90 11.52 10.82 -3.50
N ALA A 91 12.36 10.16 -2.69
CA ALA A 91 12.73 8.76 -2.89
C ALA A 91 11.54 7.80 -2.68
N GLN A 92 10.70 8.06 -1.67
CA GLN A 92 9.52 7.24 -1.38
C GLN A 92 8.44 7.42 -2.46
N VAL A 93 8.33 8.60 -3.06
CA VAL A 93 7.46 8.82 -4.24
C VAL A 93 7.87 7.90 -5.39
N GLN A 94 9.16 7.73 -5.64
CA GLN A 94 9.63 6.83 -6.69
C GLN A 94 9.28 5.36 -6.39
N VAL A 95 9.38 4.95 -5.12
CA VAL A 95 8.97 3.61 -4.67
C VAL A 95 7.46 3.42 -4.86
N ALA A 96 6.64 4.39 -4.44
CA ALA A 96 5.19 4.34 -4.60
C ALA A 96 4.79 4.18 -6.08
N GLN A 97 5.47 4.88 -7.00
CA GLN A 97 5.25 4.70 -8.44
C GLN A 97 5.64 3.30 -8.94
N ASN A 98 6.71 2.72 -8.41
CA ASN A 98 7.14 1.37 -8.77
C ASN A 98 6.15 0.32 -8.26
N LEU A 99 5.69 0.44 -7.01
CA LEU A 99 4.65 -0.41 -6.44
C LEU A 99 3.34 -0.32 -7.22
N TYR A 100 2.95 0.89 -7.62
CA TYR A 100 1.78 1.09 -8.47
C TYR A 100 1.93 0.40 -9.84
N ARG A 101 3.11 0.48 -10.47
CA ARG A 101 3.40 -0.26 -11.71
C ARG A 101 3.39 -1.78 -11.49
N GLU A 102 3.91 -2.24 -10.36
CA GLU A 102 3.94 -3.66 -10.00
C GLU A 102 2.53 -4.23 -9.90
N GLY A 103 1.62 -3.52 -9.22
CA GLY A 103 0.20 -3.89 -9.11
C GLY A 103 -0.50 -4.05 -10.47
N LYS A 104 -0.03 -3.33 -11.50
CA LYS A 104 -0.51 -3.44 -12.87
C LYS A 104 0.09 -4.61 -13.65
N THR A 105 0.99 -5.40 -13.08
CA THR A 105 1.60 -6.53 -13.80
C THR A 105 0.56 -7.65 -14.01
N ALA A 106 0.69 -8.41 -15.10
CA ALA A 106 -0.14 -9.61 -15.28
C ALA A 106 0.26 -10.67 -14.25
N GLY A 107 -0.72 -11.32 -13.62
CA GLY A 107 -0.47 -12.33 -12.59
C GLY A 107 -0.06 -11.77 -11.21
N PHE A 108 -0.25 -10.48 -10.96
CA PHE A 108 -0.05 -9.89 -9.64
C PHE A 108 -1.00 -10.53 -8.60
N ASP A 109 -0.42 -11.03 -7.50
CA ASP A 109 -1.16 -11.64 -6.39
C ASP A 109 -1.70 -10.58 -5.41
N CYS A 110 -2.81 -9.95 -5.79
CA CYS A 110 -3.47 -8.95 -4.97
C CYS A 110 -3.96 -9.51 -3.63
N ASP A 111 -4.41 -10.77 -3.60
CA ASP A 111 -4.99 -11.36 -2.38
C ASP A 111 -3.92 -11.66 -1.35
N GLY A 112 -2.77 -12.18 -1.79
CA GLY A 112 -1.61 -12.38 -0.92
C GLY A 112 -1.18 -11.09 -0.24
N VAL A 113 -1.13 -9.97 -0.99
CA VAL A 113 -0.79 -8.65 -0.44
C VAL A 113 -1.81 -8.19 0.60
N VAL A 114 -3.11 -8.35 0.31
CA VAL A 114 -4.19 -7.93 1.22
C VAL A 114 -4.22 -8.80 2.47
N HIS A 115 -4.02 -10.12 2.33
CA HIS A 115 -3.91 -11.04 3.47
C HIS A 115 -2.73 -10.69 4.38
N GLN A 116 -1.56 -10.41 3.80
CA GLN A 116 -0.40 -9.95 4.57
C GLN A 116 -0.72 -8.63 5.30
N PHE A 117 -1.34 -7.68 4.60
CA PHE A 117 -1.73 -6.40 5.20
C PHE A 117 -2.71 -6.57 6.38
N VAL A 118 -3.73 -7.43 6.24
CA VAL A 118 -4.66 -7.77 7.33
C VAL A 118 -3.93 -8.41 8.51
N HIS A 119 -2.97 -9.30 8.23
CA HIS A 119 -2.17 -9.97 9.26
C HIS A 119 -1.31 -9.00 10.06
N GLU A 120 -0.62 -8.07 9.38
CA GLU A 120 0.22 -7.03 10.00
C GLU A 120 -0.62 -6.04 10.81
N CYS A 121 -1.83 -5.69 10.36
CA CYS A 121 -2.71 -4.77 11.07
C CYS A 121 -3.29 -5.34 12.37
N ARG A 122 -3.13 -6.64 12.68
CA ARG A 122 -3.45 -7.25 14.00
C ARG A 122 -4.80 -6.80 14.60
N ARG A 123 -5.86 -6.70 13.78
CA ARG A 123 -7.23 -6.28 14.14
C ARG A 123 -7.48 -4.76 14.29
N ARG A 124 -6.56 -3.88 13.88
CA ARG A 124 -6.79 -2.43 13.80
C ARG A 124 -7.76 -2.09 12.66
N ARG A 125 -9.08 -2.26 12.91
CA ARG A 125 -10.14 -2.04 11.91
C ARG A 125 -10.10 -0.67 11.25
N THR A 126 -9.74 0.38 12.00
CA THR A 126 -9.61 1.73 11.46
C THR A 126 -8.62 1.80 10.30
N LEU A 127 -7.47 1.11 10.39
CA LEU A 127 -6.48 1.09 9.30
C LEU A 127 -6.99 0.33 8.08
N LEU A 128 -7.70 -0.78 8.30
CA LEU A 128 -8.31 -1.54 7.21
C LEU A 128 -9.40 -0.73 6.50
N GLN A 129 -10.17 0.04 7.26
CA GLN A 129 -11.22 0.90 6.72
C GLN A 129 -10.62 2.08 5.95
N MET A 130 -9.65 2.79 6.53
CA MET A 130 -8.91 3.85 5.84
C MET A 130 -8.26 3.34 4.55
N PHE A 131 -7.67 2.15 4.58
CA PHE A 131 -7.12 1.51 3.39
C PHE A 131 -8.19 1.34 2.31
N LEU A 132 -9.35 0.77 2.65
CA LEU A 132 -10.46 0.55 1.71
C LEU A 132 -11.02 1.87 1.17
N GLU A 133 -11.19 2.88 2.02
CA GLU A 133 -11.62 4.23 1.65
C GLU A 133 -10.68 4.86 0.62
N ILE A 134 -9.37 4.75 0.82
CA ILE A 134 -8.37 5.25 -0.15
C ILE A 134 -8.53 4.56 -1.51
N GLN A 135 -8.76 3.24 -1.54
CA GLN A 135 -8.96 2.52 -2.80
C GLN A 135 -10.26 2.94 -3.50
N ILE A 136 -11.35 3.11 -2.74
CA ILE A 136 -12.64 3.57 -3.28
C ILE A 136 -12.52 4.99 -3.82
N GLN A 137 -11.92 5.91 -3.07
CA GLN A 137 -11.74 7.30 -3.50
C GLN A 137 -10.86 7.41 -4.75
N ALA A 138 -9.84 6.56 -4.88
CA ALA A 138 -9.02 6.51 -6.08
C ALA A 138 -9.82 6.03 -7.29
N ALA A 139 -10.63 4.98 -7.15
CA ALA A 139 -11.45 4.43 -8.23
C ALA A 139 -12.65 5.33 -8.60
N CYS A 140 -13.17 6.12 -7.66
CA CYS A 140 -14.26 7.08 -7.94
C CYS A 140 -13.75 8.47 -8.39
N ALA A 141 -12.44 8.63 -8.63
CA ALA A 141 -11.80 9.93 -8.84
C ALA A 141 -12.33 10.72 -10.05
N ASP A 142 -12.78 10.02 -11.08
CA ASP A 142 -13.37 10.60 -12.29
C ASP A 142 -14.91 10.70 -12.24
N GLY A 143 -15.52 10.33 -11.10
CA GLY A 143 -16.95 10.47 -10.84
C GLY A 143 -17.78 9.23 -11.17
N GLU A 144 -17.19 8.17 -11.75
CA GLU A 144 -17.89 6.93 -12.06
C GLU A 144 -17.07 5.71 -11.62
N LEU A 145 -17.62 4.91 -10.69
CA LEU A 145 -17.00 3.63 -10.34
C LEU A 145 -17.33 2.58 -11.41
N HIS A 146 -16.33 2.12 -12.17
CA HIS A 146 -16.58 1.13 -13.22
C HIS A 146 -16.96 -0.24 -12.63
N PRO A 147 -17.81 -1.04 -13.31
CA PRO A 147 -18.24 -2.35 -12.80
C PRO A 147 -17.12 -3.33 -12.49
N ARG A 148 -15.98 -3.22 -13.22
CA ARG A 148 -14.81 -4.08 -12.99
C ARG A 148 -14.05 -3.68 -11.73
N GLU A 149 -13.96 -2.38 -11.45
CA GLU A 149 -13.33 -1.84 -10.25
C GLU A 149 -14.19 -2.11 -9.02
N ASP A 150 -15.52 -1.90 -9.11
CA ASP A 150 -16.49 -2.25 -8.06
C ASP A 150 -16.39 -3.74 -7.69
N ALA A 151 -16.30 -4.63 -8.68
CA ALA A 151 -16.13 -6.07 -8.44
C ALA A 151 -14.83 -6.38 -7.67
N VAL A 152 -13.72 -5.74 -8.02
CA VAL A 152 -12.44 -5.88 -7.31
C VAL A 152 -12.55 -5.33 -5.88
N LEU A 153 -13.09 -4.12 -5.71
CA LEU A 153 -13.21 -3.46 -4.42
C LEU A 153 -14.16 -4.21 -3.46
N ARG A 154 -15.27 -4.76 -3.94
CA ARG A 154 -16.16 -5.65 -3.14
C ARG A 154 -15.44 -6.88 -2.62
N ARG A 155 -14.64 -7.51 -3.48
CA ARG A 155 -13.82 -8.66 -3.10
C ARG A 155 -12.78 -8.27 -2.06
N LEU A 156 -12.08 -7.15 -2.26
CA LEU A 156 -11.13 -6.60 -1.29
C LEU A 156 -11.80 -6.31 0.06
N ALA A 157 -12.99 -5.69 0.06
CA ALA A 157 -13.76 -5.44 1.27
C ALA A 157 -14.05 -6.74 2.04
N GLY A 158 -14.38 -7.82 1.32
CA GLY A 158 -14.55 -9.16 1.91
C GLY A 158 -13.27 -9.71 2.56
N LEU A 159 -12.12 -9.59 1.88
CA LEU A 159 -10.82 -10.02 2.41
C LEU A 159 -10.39 -9.23 3.66
N LEU A 160 -10.75 -7.94 3.70
CA LEU A 160 -10.53 -7.06 4.85
C LEU A 160 -11.51 -7.33 6.01
N GLY A 161 -12.54 -8.14 5.77
CA GLY A 161 -13.56 -8.50 6.77
C GLY A 161 -14.71 -7.50 6.92
N PHE A 162 -14.95 -6.67 5.90
CA PHE A 162 -16.11 -5.76 5.83
C PHE A 162 -17.30 -6.42 5.13
N SER A 163 -18.51 -6.09 5.56
CA SER A 163 -19.74 -6.58 4.93
C SER A 163 -20.06 -5.80 3.66
N ALA A 164 -20.86 -6.40 2.77
CA ALA A 164 -21.36 -5.70 1.57
C ALA A 164 -22.13 -4.41 1.91
N ALA A 165 -22.85 -4.39 3.04
CA ALA A 165 -23.54 -3.19 3.52
C ALA A 165 -22.57 -2.08 3.92
N HIS A 166 -21.47 -2.43 4.62
CA HIS A 166 -20.43 -1.46 4.99
C HIS A 166 -19.72 -0.92 3.75
N TYR A 167 -19.40 -1.79 2.79
CA TYR A 167 -18.83 -1.35 1.51
C TYR A 167 -19.75 -0.37 0.77
N ALA A 168 -21.04 -0.67 0.67
CA ALA A 168 -22.01 0.22 0.02
C ALA A 168 -22.13 1.57 0.73
N GLN A 169 -21.99 1.62 2.07
CA GLN A 169 -21.93 2.88 2.81
C GLN A 169 -20.70 3.70 2.43
N LEU A 170 -19.52 3.08 2.32
CA LEU A 170 -18.28 3.79 1.95
C LEU A 170 -18.30 4.33 0.52
N VAL A 171 -18.93 3.62 -0.42
CA VAL A 171 -19.09 4.07 -1.81
C VAL A 171 -20.07 5.25 -1.93
N ALA A 172 -20.99 5.40 -0.97
CA ALA A 172 -22.00 6.46 -0.97
C ALA A 172 -21.54 7.77 -0.28
N LEU A 173 -20.32 7.82 0.25
CA LEU A 173 -19.71 9.00 0.88
C LEU A 173 -19.08 9.92 -0.16
#